data_AF-K7R9Q0-F1
#
_entry.id   AF-K7R9Q0-F1
#
_cell.length_a   1.000
_cell.length_b   1.000
_cell.length_c   1.000
_cell.angle_alpha   90.00
_cell.angle_beta   90.00
_cell.angle_gamma   90.00
#
_symmetry.space_group_name_H-M   'P 1'
#
loop_
_entity.id
_entity.type
_entity.pdbx_description
1 polymer ?
#
loop_
_entity_poly.entity_id
_entity_poly.type
_entity_poly.pdbx_seq_one_letter_code
_entity_poly.pdbx_strand_id
1 'polypeptide(L)'
;RQKNHGIHFRVLAKALRLSGGDHIHTGTVVGKLEGERGITMGFVDLLRENYIEQDKSRGIYFTQDWASLPGVMAVASGGIHVWHMPALVEIFGDDSVLQFGGGTLGHPWGNAPGATANRVA
;
A
#
# COMPACT_ATOMS: atom_id res chain seq x y z
N ARG A 1 10.00 -10.33 3.22
CA ARG A 1 11.32 -10.51 3.85
C ARG A 1 11.66 -11.98 4.12
N GLN A 2 11.55 -12.53 5.33
CA GLN A 2 11.85 -13.96 5.56
C GLN A 2 10.57 -14.79 5.50
N LYS A 3 10.55 -15.82 4.64
CA LYS A 3 9.38 -16.69 4.47
C LYS A 3 9.33 -17.84 5.48
N ASN A 4 10.46 -18.21 6.06
CA ASN A 4 10.64 -19.38 6.93
C ASN A 4 10.49 -19.08 8.42
N HIS A 5 10.50 -17.80 8.83
CA HIS A 5 10.39 -17.42 10.23
C HIS A 5 9.84 -15.99 10.37
N GLY A 6 8.94 -15.77 11.33
CA GLY A 6 8.40 -14.46 11.70
C GLY A 6 6.88 -14.32 11.55
N ILE A 7 6.41 -13.08 11.45
CA ILE A 7 5.00 -12.73 11.31
C ILE A 7 4.81 -12.07 9.95
N HIS A 8 3.91 -12.60 9.13
CA HIS A 8 3.60 -11.98 7.84
C HIS A 8 2.89 -10.64 8.04
N PHE A 9 3.24 -9.63 7.23
CA PHE A 9 2.73 -8.25 7.35
C PHE A 9 1.21 -8.15 7.43
N ARG A 10 0.46 -8.99 6.69
CA ARG A 10 -1.02 -9.07 6.77
C ARG A 10 -1.57 -9.20 8.20
N VAL A 11 -0.85 -9.85 9.12
CA VAL A 11 -1.27 -9.95 10.53
C VAL A 11 -1.13 -8.61 11.23
N LEU A 12 -0.03 -7.88 10.98
CA LEU A 12 0.20 -6.54 11.51
C LEU A 12 -0.80 -5.53 10.92
N ALA A 13 -1.14 -5.65 9.64
CA ALA A 13 -2.15 -4.83 8.98
C ALA A 13 -3.53 -4.97 9.66
N LYS A 14 -3.95 -6.20 9.96
CA LYS A 14 -5.17 -6.47 10.73
C LYS A 14 -5.11 -5.89 12.15
N ALA A 15 -3.98 -6.10 12.83
CA ALA A 15 -3.79 -5.60 14.19
C ALA A 15 -3.85 -4.06 14.25
N LEU A 16 -3.26 -3.38 13.27
CA LEU A 16 -3.33 -1.92 13.15
C LEU A 16 -4.74 -1.43 12.88
N ARG A 17 -5.46 -2.04 11.92
CA ARG A 17 -6.86 -1.67 11.65
C ARG A 17 -7.74 -1.79 12.90
N LEU A 18 -7.59 -2.87 13.66
CA LEU A 18 -8.29 -3.08 14.94
C LEU A 18 -7.85 -2.08 16.02
N SER A 19 -6.57 -1.70 16.03
CA SER A 19 -6.05 -0.71 16.96
C SER A 19 -6.50 0.72 16.65
N GLY A 20 -7.13 0.96 15.49
CA GLY A 20 -7.67 2.28 15.11
C GLY A 20 -6.68 3.20 14.39
N GLY A 21 -5.83 2.68 13.51
CA GLY A 21 -4.99 3.51 12.64
C GLY A 21 -5.72 3.90 11.35
N ASP A 22 -5.67 5.17 10.95
CA ASP A 22 -6.33 5.64 9.73
C ASP A 22 -5.55 5.32 8.46
N HIS A 23 -4.21 5.36 8.50
CA HIS A 23 -3.33 5.02 7.36
C HIS A 23 -2.22 4.05 7.77
N ILE A 24 -1.77 3.20 6.86
CA ILE A 24 -0.59 2.34 7.07
C ILE A 24 0.22 2.14 5.78
N HIS A 25 1.55 2.10 5.90
CA HIS A 25 2.44 1.76 4.79
C HIS A 25 2.27 0.31 4.34
N THR A 26 2.01 0.11 3.05
CA THR A 26 1.73 -1.20 2.44
C THR A 26 2.77 -1.65 1.42
N GLY A 27 3.82 -0.86 1.22
CA GLY A 27 4.79 -1.06 0.15
C GLY A 27 4.32 -0.49 -1.19
N THR A 28 5.17 -0.60 -2.21
CA THR A 28 4.94 0.02 -3.52
C THR A 28 4.86 -0.97 -4.67
N VAL A 29 5.30 -2.23 -4.48
CA VAL A 29 5.49 -3.26 -5.52
C VAL A 29 6.58 -2.91 -6.55
N VAL A 30 6.56 -1.68 -7.07
CA VAL A 30 7.43 -1.18 -8.13
C VAL A 30 8.60 -0.32 -7.64
N GLY A 31 8.62 0.04 -6.35
CA GLY A 31 9.65 0.92 -5.79
C GLY A 31 10.86 0.17 -5.24
N LYS A 32 11.58 0.83 -4.33
CA LYS A 32 12.88 0.35 -3.81
C LYS A 32 12.77 -0.89 -2.91
N LEU A 33 11.66 -1.05 -2.21
CA LEU A 33 11.50 -2.07 -1.16
C LEU A 33 10.77 -3.31 -1.69
N GLU A 34 11.11 -4.48 -1.16
CA GLU A 34 10.48 -5.76 -1.50
C GLU A 34 8.95 -5.71 -1.32
N GLY A 35 8.20 -6.13 -2.33
CA GLY A 35 6.76 -6.33 -2.27
C GLY A 35 6.27 -7.10 -3.49
N GLU A 36 5.61 -8.24 -3.27
CA GLU A 36 5.03 -9.04 -4.35
C GLU A 36 3.57 -8.62 -4.57
N ARG A 37 3.17 -8.46 -5.83
CA ARG A 37 1.92 -7.79 -6.22
C ARG A 37 0.68 -8.48 -5.66
N GLY A 38 0.53 -9.80 -5.85
CA GLY A 38 -0.67 -10.53 -5.43
C GLY A 38 -0.84 -10.54 -3.92
N ILE A 39 0.26 -10.75 -3.18
CA ILE A 39 0.26 -10.68 -1.72
C ILE A 39 -0.04 -9.27 -1.22
N THR A 40 0.52 -8.24 -1.88
CA THR A 40 0.29 -6.83 -1.52
C THR A 40 -1.17 -6.47 -1.67
N MET A 41 -1.75 -6.77 -2.83
CA MET A 41 -3.16 -6.56 -3.05
C MET A 41 -3.99 -7.31 -2.00
N GLY A 42 -3.62 -8.55 -1.63
CA GLY A 42 -4.37 -9.31 -0.62
C GLY A 42 -4.50 -8.59 0.73
N PHE A 43 -3.39 -8.03 1.25
CA PHE A 43 -3.47 -7.30 2.52
C PHE A 43 -3.96 -5.85 2.39
N VAL A 44 -4.00 -5.27 1.19
CA VAL A 44 -4.72 -4.00 0.93
C VAL A 44 -6.23 -4.21 1.04
N ASP A 45 -6.77 -5.30 0.49
CA ASP A 45 -8.20 -5.63 0.67
C ASP A 45 -8.54 -5.82 2.16
N LEU A 46 -7.66 -6.50 2.91
CA LEU A 46 -7.84 -6.64 4.37
C LEU A 46 -7.88 -5.31 5.13
N LEU A 47 -7.28 -4.25 4.59
CA LEU A 47 -7.27 -2.92 5.19
C LEU A 47 -8.51 -2.11 4.83
N ARG A 48 -9.09 -2.30 3.64
CA ARG A 48 -10.15 -1.42 3.13
C ARG A 48 -11.53 -2.05 3.14
N GLU A 49 -11.63 -3.30 2.68
CA GLU A 49 -12.91 -3.95 2.47
C GLU A 49 -13.55 -4.34 3.79
N ASN A 50 -14.88 -4.42 3.82
CA ASN A 50 -15.60 -4.90 4.99
C ASN A 50 -15.60 -6.43 5.10
N TYR A 51 -15.57 -7.14 3.97
CA TYR A 51 -15.60 -8.59 3.91
C TYR A 51 -14.64 -9.10 2.84
N ILE A 52 -13.75 -10.02 3.21
CA ILE A 52 -12.71 -10.57 2.34
C ILE A 52 -12.79 -12.09 2.41
N GLU A 53 -13.03 -12.75 1.28
CA GLU A 53 -13.05 -14.21 1.20
C GLU A 53 -11.65 -14.83 1.29
N GLN A 54 -11.58 -16.10 1.67
CA GLN A 54 -10.35 -16.87 1.62
C GLN A 54 -9.82 -16.93 0.17
N ASP A 55 -8.57 -16.50 -0.02
CA ASP A 55 -7.84 -16.63 -1.27
C ASP A 55 -6.35 -16.91 -0.99
N LYS A 56 -5.97 -18.18 -1.12
CA LYS A 56 -4.59 -18.62 -0.87
C LYS A 56 -3.60 -18.07 -1.90
N SER A 57 -4.05 -17.73 -3.11
CA SER A 57 -3.18 -17.17 -4.15
C SER A 57 -2.68 -15.77 -3.77
N ARG A 58 -3.48 -15.02 -3.01
CA ARG A 58 -3.14 -13.72 -2.43
C ARG A 58 -2.70 -13.80 -0.96
N GLY A 59 -2.48 -15.03 -0.45
CA GLY A 59 -2.03 -15.28 0.91
C GLY A 59 -3.09 -15.02 1.99
N ILE A 60 -4.37 -14.99 1.63
CA ILE A 60 -5.51 -14.88 2.55
C ILE A 60 -5.95 -16.29 2.94
N TYR A 61 -5.51 -16.74 4.11
CA TYR A 61 -5.75 -18.11 4.59
C TYR A 61 -7.12 -18.30 5.21
N PHE A 62 -7.79 -17.22 5.61
CA PHE A 62 -9.10 -17.26 6.27
C PHE A 62 -9.94 -16.10 5.77
N THR A 63 -11.23 -16.35 5.55
CA THR A 63 -12.22 -15.30 5.35
C THR A 63 -12.20 -14.34 6.54
N GLN A 64 -12.32 -13.04 6.26
CA GLN A 64 -12.29 -11.98 7.25
C GLN A 64 -13.51 -11.07 7.07
N ASP A 65 -14.33 -10.99 8.12
CA ASP A 65 -15.39 -9.98 8.25
C ASP A 65 -14.94 -8.92 9.26
N TRP A 66 -15.18 -7.65 8.94
CA TRP A 66 -14.82 -6.49 9.76
C TRP A 66 -16.03 -5.86 10.46
N ALA A 67 -17.24 -6.38 10.26
CA ALA A 67 -18.44 -5.93 10.97
C ALA A 67 -18.64 -4.40 10.94
N SER A 68 -18.45 -3.79 9.77
CA SER A 68 -18.54 -2.35 9.51
C SER A 68 -17.44 -1.49 10.17
N LEU A 69 -16.35 -2.10 10.66
CA LEU A 69 -15.18 -1.34 11.10
C LEU A 69 -14.63 -0.53 9.91
N PRO A 70 -14.36 0.79 10.09
CA PRO A 70 -13.81 1.61 9.02
C PRO A 70 -12.57 1.02 8.36
N GLY A 71 -12.41 1.31 7.07
CA GLY A 71 -11.21 0.97 6.31
C GLY A 71 -10.02 1.84 6.69
N VAL A 72 -8.83 1.40 6.27
CA VAL A 72 -7.54 2.08 6.48
C VAL A 72 -6.95 2.42 5.12
N MET A 73 -6.50 3.66 4.92
CA MET A 73 -5.85 4.01 3.66
C MET A 73 -4.47 3.34 3.54
N ALA A 74 -4.27 2.66 2.42
CA ALA A 74 -2.98 2.08 2.07
C ALA A 74 -2.01 3.18 1.60
N VAL A 75 -0.84 3.26 2.21
CA VAL A 75 0.21 4.23 1.86
C VAL A 75 1.31 3.54 1.04
N ALA A 76 1.39 3.88 -0.24
CA ALA A 76 2.47 3.46 -1.13
C ALA A 76 3.64 4.45 -1.03
N SER A 77 4.76 4.01 -0.45
CA SER A 77 5.94 4.85 -0.24
C SER A 77 7.24 4.07 -0.40
N GLY A 78 8.26 4.73 -0.96
CA GLY A 78 9.63 4.22 -1.03
C GLY A 78 10.15 4.05 -2.46
N GLY A 79 11.00 4.99 -2.89
CA GLY A 79 11.70 4.91 -4.18
C GLY A 79 10.80 5.05 -5.41
N ILE A 80 9.67 5.76 -5.29
CA ILE A 80 8.73 6.02 -6.39
C ILE A 80 8.91 7.43 -6.97
N HIS A 81 8.51 7.60 -8.23
CA HIS A 81 8.58 8.81 -9.05
C HIS A 81 7.52 8.76 -10.16
N VAL A 82 7.33 9.85 -10.92
CA VAL A 82 6.23 10.05 -11.88
C VAL A 82 5.95 8.86 -12.83
N TRP A 83 6.97 8.18 -13.37
CA TRP A 83 6.76 7.01 -14.24
C TRP A 83 6.08 5.80 -13.57
N HIS A 84 6.07 5.74 -12.24
CA HIS A 84 5.37 4.72 -11.49
C HIS A 84 3.88 5.04 -11.32
N MET A 85 3.43 6.26 -11.61
CA MET A 85 2.05 6.69 -11.33
C MET A 85 0.99 5.77 -11.95
N PRO A 86 1.08 5.38 -13.25
CA PRO A 86 0.07 4.49 -13.84
C PRO A 86 -0.03 3.15 -13.10
N ALA A 87 1.11 2.55 -12.74
CA ALA A 87 1.12 1.28 -12.01
C ALA A 87 0.62 1.44 -10.57
N LEU A 88 0.96 2.54 -9.88
CA LEU A 88 0.51 2.80 -8.52
C LEU A 88 -1.02 2.98 -8.46
N VAL A 89 -1.60 3.75 -9.38
CA VAL A 89 -3.05 3.95 -9.47
C VAL A 89 -3.74 2.63 -9.85
N GLU A 90 -3.17 1.84 -10.76
CA GLU A 90 -3.69 0.51 -11.11
C GLU A 90 -3.69 -0.47 -9.92
N ILE A 91 -2.63 -0.45 -9.10
CA ILE A 91 -2.47 -1.37 -7.98
C ILE A 91 -3.32 -0.95 -6.77
N PHE A 92 -3.33 0.35 -6.45
CA PHE A 92 -3.88 0.84 -5.18
C PHE A 92 -5.19 1.60 -5.32
N GLY A 93 -5.58 2.05 -6.52
CA GLY A 93 -6.79 2.84 -6.74
C GLY A 93 -6.83 4.16 -5.96
N ASP A 94 -8.01 4.79 -5.94
CA ASP A 94 -8.21 6.13 -5.40
C ASP A 94 -8.06 6.21 -3.87
N ASP A 95 -8.43 5.14 -3.14
CA ASP A 95 -8.40 5.10 -1.66
C ASP A 95 -7.00 4.84 -1.10
N SER A 96 -6.00 5.56 -1.62
CA SER A 96 -4.58 5.40 -1.31
C SER A 96 -3.89 6.74 -1.07
N VAL A 97 -2.73 6.66 -0.40
CA VAL A 97 -1.79 7.78 -0.31
C VAL A 97 -0.51 7.38 -1.03
N LEU A 98 -0.14 8.15 -2.06
CA LEU A 98 1.11 7.98 -2.81
C LEU A 98 2.15 8.97 -2.30
N GLN A 99 3.22 8.47 -1.66
CA GLN A 99 4.20 9.33 -1.00
C GLN A 99 5.51 9.44 -1.81
N PHE A 100 5.75 10.63 -2.36
CA PHE A 100 6.94 10.94 -3.14
C PHE A 100 7.94 11.77 -2.33
N GLY A 101 8.92 11.10 -1.69
CA GLY A 101 10.03 11.76 -1.01
C GLY A 101 11.08 12.27 -1.99
N GLY A 102 12.06 11.41 -2.32
CA GLY A 102 13.09 11.72 -3.33
C GLY A 102 12.50 12.06 -4.71
N GLY A 103 11.35 11.46 -5.07
CA GLY A 103 10.62 11.80 -6.30
C GLY A 103 10.04 13.22 -6.33
N THR A 104 10.06 13.96 -5.23
CA THR A 104 9.71 15.39 -5.16
C THR A 104 10.97 16.24 -4.98
N LEU A 105 11.73 16.00 -3.91
CA LEU A 105 12.88 16.83 -3.54
C LEU A 105 14.05 16.69 -4.52
N GLY A 106 14.14 15.58 -5.25
CA GLY A 106 15.15 15.34 -6.28
C GLY A 106 14.82 15.93 -7.64
N HIS A 107 13.70 16.66 -7.79
CA HIS A 107 13.36 17.31 -9.05
C HIS A 107 14.40 18.40 -9.38
N PRO A 108 14.89 18.50 -10.64
CA PRO A 108 15.98 19.41 -11.02
C PRO A 108 15.68 20.90 -10.77
N TRP A 109 14.41 21.25 -10.61
CA TRP A 109 13.95 22.63 -10.33
C TRP A 109 13.44 22.81 -8.89
N GLY A 110 13.76 21.90 -7.98
CA GLY A 110 13.40 21.98 -6.56
C GLY A 110 11.98 21.50 -6.24
N ASN A 111 11.59 21.70 -4.98
CA ASN A 111 10.43 21.04 -4.37
C ASN A 111 9.10 21.39 -5.02
N ALA A 112 8.85 22.67 -5.31
CA ALA A 112 7.56 23.11 -5.84
C ALA A 112 7.30 22.55 -7.26
N PRO A 113 8.26 22.61 -8.20
CA PRO A 113 8.12 21.89 -9.47
C PRO A 113 8.00 20.38 -9.32
N GLY A 114 8.74 19.75 -8.38
CA GLY A 114 8.61 18.32 -8.10
C GLY A 114 7.22 17.92 -7.61
N ALA A 115 6.63 18.70 -6.70
CA ALA A 115 5.28 18.48 -6.22
C ALA A 115 4.25 18.66 -7.34
N THR A 116 4.45 19.66 -8.19
CA THR A 116 3.61 19.89 -9.38
C THR A 116 3.69 18.70 -10.35
N ALA A 117 4.91 18.20 -10.62
CA ALA A 117 5.12 17.07 -11.51
C ALA A 117 4.40 15.81 -11.01
N ASN A 118 4.50 15.50 -9.71
CA ASN A 118 3.79 14.36 -9.11
C ASN A 118 2.26 14.52 -9.10
N ARG A 119 1.75 15.76 -9.14
CA ARG A 119 0.30 16.03 -9.20
C ARG A 119 -0.26 15.99 -10.63
N VAL A 120 0.57 16.31 -11.62
CA VAL A 120 0.19 16.30 -13.04
C VAL A 120 0.20 14.89 -13.62
N ALA A 121 1.18 14.08 -13.20
CA ALA A 121 1.28 12.66 -13.57
C ALA A 121 0.11 11.86 -12.99
#